data_AF-A0A085FAP0-F1
#
_entry.id   AF-A0A085FAP0-F1
#
_cell.length_a   1.000
_cell.length_b   1.000
_cell.length_c   1.000
_cell.angle_alpha   90.00
_cell.angle_beta   90.00
_cell.angle_gamma   90.00
#
_symmetry.space_group_name_H-M   'P 1'
#
loop_
_entity.id
_entity.type
_entity.pdbx_description
1 polymer ?
#
loop_
_entity_poly.entity_id
_entity_poly.type
_entity_poly.pdbx_seq_one_letter_code
_entity_poly.pdbx_strand_id
1 'polypeptide(L)'
;MQTYKRLLGATTLGLILASGLAAPAFAQKLDNKTGPSTLTTSAGDIDFGDDSSEWANDGECDDPRFSGTGSAAELVDEDIAKDATDCRAAFAAGTVTLVEGGSPAQADIASPIDAIDFGDDSSEWANDGECDDPRFKGEGSAEELLDEDTARDATDCEAAYAAGTVTLADDNSNADATTNMPASAAEIDFGDDSSEWANDGECDDPRFSGSGSAAELLDADIRKDATDCRTAHEAGTVTFNGDSAGSTATPVDISDIDFGDDTSEWAKDEECDDPRFSGAGAASEMLDDDIGHDATDCKAAYAAGTVSFDPDGTAATSASPASTEFDYGSDTSKWANDGECDDPRFLGEGTNKKQLYEDQMADATDCKTLEAEGKVQIREVYQPSYAAGAPYDSGHIEFGDNTSSYANDDQCDDPRFEGPGAAITLLDSDLEHDADDCKAAFEAGTIVLK
;
A
#
# COMPACT_ATOMS: atom_id res chain seq x y z
N MET A 1 64.88 17.64 -21.23
CA MET A 1 66.08 17.54 -20.37
C MET A 1 65.79 18.29 -19.08
N GLN A 2 66.24 17.70 -17.96
CA GLN A 2 66.28 18.20 -16.58
C GLN A 2 65.00 18.09 -15.73
N THR A 3 65.01 17.73 -14.45
CA THR A 3 65.74 16.73 -13.64
C THR A 3 64.93 16.62 -12.34
N TYR A 4 64.80 15.40 -11.80
CA TYR A 4 64.35 15.04 -10.45
C TYR A 4 64.83 15.96 -9.30
N LYS A 5 64.07 16.00 -8.18
CA LYS A 5 64.58 15.60 -6.85
C LYS A 5 63.49 15.41 -5.77
N ARG A 6 63.56 14.22 -5.16
CA ARG A 6 62.97 13.81 -3.87
C ARG A 6 63.63 14.55 -2.71
N LEU A 7 62.92 14.72 -1.59
CA LEU A 7 63.55 14.82 -0.26
C LEU A 7 62.81 13.92 0.73
N LEU A 8 63.59 13.03 1.35
CA LEU A 8 63.30 12.24 2.54
C LEU A 8 63.53 13.11 3.79
N GLY A 9 62.77 12.90 4.84
CA GLY A 9 63.04 13.39 6.20
C GLY A 9 62.48 12.41 7.22
N ALA A 10 63.38 11.79 8.00
CA ALA A 10 63.12 10.67 8.89
C ALA A 10 63.11 11.09 10.37
N THR A 11 62.49 10.24 11.19
CA THR A 11 62.82 9.88 12.59
C THR A 11 62.70 10.92 13.72
N THR A 12 61.89 10.57 14.74
CA THR A 12 62.23 10.37 16.18
C THR A 12 60.92 10.09 16.93
N LEU A 13 60.58 8.86 17.34
CA LEU A 13 60.99 8.13 18.56
C LEU A 13 60.77 8.93 19.87
N GLY A 14 59.71 8.59 20.60
CA GLY A 14 59.42 9.04 21.96
C GLY A 14 58.54 8.02 22.69
N LEU A 15 59.20 7.06 23.34
CA LEU A 15 58.64 5.99 24.16
C LEU A 15 58.42 6.53 25.59
N ILE A 16 57.20 6.44 26.15
CA ILE A 16 56.96 6.57 27.61
C ILE A 16 56.05 5.41 28.05
N LEU A 17 56.61 4.57 28.92
CA LEU A 17 55.96 3.51 29.70
C LEU A 17 55.58 4.04 31.10
N ALA A 18 54.38 3.71 31.58
CA ALA A 18 54.06 3.41 33.00
C ALA A 18 52.58 2.93 33.07
N SER A 19 52.28 1.62 33.21
CA SER A 19 51.94 0.93 34.48
C SER A 19 51.01 1.76 35.40
N GLY A 20 49.79 1.38 35.77
CA GLY A 20 49.04 0.11 35.83
C GLY A 20 48.18 0.17 37.11
N LEU A 21 46.93 -0.30 37.10
CA LEU A 21 46.12 -0.79 38.25
C LEU A 21 44.69 -1.12 37.78
N ALA A 22 44.12 -2.18 38.35
CA ALA A 22 42.85 -2.81 37.98
C ALA A 22 41.64 -2.32 38.81
N ALA A 23 40.46 -2.29 38.14
CA ALA A 23 39.05 -2.53 38.57
C ALA A 23 38.46 -1.80 39.82
N PRO A 24 37.13 -1.47 39.89
CA PRO A 24 35.98 -2.25 39.40
C PRO A 24 34.85 -1.48 38.70
N ALA A 25 33.87 -2.24 38.19
CA ALA A 25 32.63 -1.80 37.57
C ALA A 25 31.63 -1.18 38.57
N PHE A 26 30.83 -0.20 38.12
CA PHE A 26 29.40 -0.03 38.43
C PHE A 26 28.73 0.83 37.33
N ALA A 27 27.46 0.56 37.13
CA ALA A 27 26.64 0.83 35.96
C ALA A 27 26.11 2.27 35.81
N GLN A 28 25.76 2.56 34.55
CA GLN A 28 24.65 3.40 34.03
C GLN A 28 24.49 4.85 34.53
N LYS A 29 24.40 5.80 33.57
CA LYS A 29 23.10 6.36 33.11
C LYS A 29 23.28 7.47 32.06
N LEU A 30 22.48 7.36 31.00
CA LEU A 30 22.04 8.36 30.01
C LEU A 30 23.07 8.99 29.07
N ASP A 31 23.00 8.61 27.78
CA ASP A 31 23.07 9.57 26.68
C ASP A 31 21.98 9.22 25.66
N ASN A 32 21.01 10.12 25.58
CA ASN A 32 19.89 10.15 24.65
C ASN A 32 20.34 10.76 23.32
N LYS A 33 20.35 9.97 22.23
CA LYS A 33 20.30 10.47 20.85
C LYS A 33 19.59 9.44 19.97
N THR A 34 18.28 9.57 19.85
CA THR A 34 17.46 8.88 18.87
C THR A 34 17.60 9.56 17.50
N GLY A 35 18.09 8.79 16.53
CA GLY A 35 18.01 9.02 15.10
C GLY A 35 17.71 7.66 14.45
N PRO A 36 17.10 7.62 13.26
CA PRO A 36 16.35 6.46 12.77
C PRO A 36 17.28 5.25 12.56
N SER A 37 16.93 4.16 13.23
CA SER A 37 17.63 2.88 13.14
C SER A 37 17.11 2.13 11.91
N THR A 38 17.90 2.08 10.85
CA THR A 38 17.83 0.99 9.87
C THR A 38 17.83 -0.34 10.60
N LEU A 39 16.82 -1.19 10.36
CA LEU A 39 16.76 -2.57 10.85
C LEU A 39 17.83 -3.43 10.16
N THR A 40 19.08 -3.21 10.55
CA THR A 40 20.08 -4.27 10.51
C THR A 40 19.89 -5.07 11.79
N THR A 41 19.26 -6.24 11.70
CA THR A 41 19.27 -7.22 12.79
C THR A 41 20.73 -7.45 13.15
N SER A 42 21.15 -6.93 14.31
CA SER A 42 22.53 -7.08 14.73
C SER A 42 22.78 -8.55 15.01
N ALA A 43 23.96 -9.07 14.69
CA ALA A 43 24.35 -10.44 15.04
C ALA A 43 24.31 -10.74 16.56
N GLY A 44 23.98 -9.74 17.39
CA GLY A 44 23.74 -9.90 18.83
C GLY A 44 22.34 -10.41 19.19
N ASP A 45 21.37 -10.34 18.27
CA ASP A 45 19.96 -10.69 18.54
C ASP A 45 19.54 -12.07 17.99
N ILE A 46 20.44 -12.76 17.27
CA ILE A 46 20.19 -14.10 16.70
C ILE A 46 20.83 -15.17 17.59
N ASP A 47 20.03 -16.16 18.00
CA ASP A 47 20.54 -17.34 18.69
C ASP A 47 21.06 -18.39 17.68
N PHE A 48 22.38 -18.39 17.50
CA PHE A 48 23.08 -19.35 16.66
C PHE A 48 23.24 -20.72 17.31
N GLY A 49 22.99 -20.88 18.61
CA GLY A 49 23.09 -22.16 19.32
C GLY A 49 24.52 -22.59 19.70
N ASP A 50 24.82 -23.89 19.56
CA ASP A 50 26.12 -24.51 19.86
C ASP A 50 26.71 -25.27 18.64
N ASP A 51 27.83 -25.97 18.82
CA ASP A 51 28.51 -26.76 17.77
C ASP A 51 28.37 -28.27 18.03
N SER A 52 27.16 -28.73 18.36
CA SER A 52 26.91 -30.13 18.75
C SER A 52 26.61 -31.10 17.61
N SER A 53 26.42 -30.61 16.38
CA SER A 53 26.21 -31.46 15.19
C SER A 53 27.48 -32.20 14.76
N GLU A 54 27.33 -33.29 14.01
CA GLU A 54 28.45 -33.94 13.33
C GLU A 54 29.03 -33.12 12.17
N TRP A 55 28.24 -32.16 11.66
CA TRP A 55 28.59 -31.27 10.56
C TRP A 55 29.14 -29.91 11.03
N ALA A 56 29.05 -29.60 12.33
CA ALA A 56 29.55 -28.35 12.88
C ALA A 56 31.04 -28.09 12.62
N ASN A 57 31.42 -26.84 12.33
CA ASN A 57 32.80 -26.40 12.04
C ASN A 57 33.41 -26.96 10.74
N ASP A 58 32.59 -27.28 9.73
CA ASP A 58 33.07 -27.75 8.42
C ASP A 58 33.25 -26.63 7.37
N GLY A 59 32.78 -25.42 7.68
CA GLY A 59 32.89 -24.21 6.88
C GLY A 59 31.63 -23.86 6.09
N GLU A 60 30.55 -24.62 6.21
CA GLU A 60 29.20 -24.32 5.71
C GLU A 60 28.24 -24.13 6.90
N CYS A 61 27.11 -23.45 6.71
CA CYS A 61 26.08 -23.33 7.74
C CYS A 61 25.04 -24.43 7.56
N ASP A 62 25.01 -25.40 8.48
CA ASP A 62 24.11 -26.57 8.42
C ASP A 62 22.72 -26.33 9.04
N ASP A 63 22.51 -25.15 9.60
CA ASP A 63 21.27 -24.82 10.29
C ASP A 63 20.18 -24.43 9.26
N PRO A 64 19.07 -25.22 9.14
CA PRO A 64 18.03 -24.98 8.14
C PRO A 64 17.28 -23.66 8.33
N ARG A 65 17.48 -22.97 9.47
CA ARG A 65 16.98 -21.61 9.69
C ARG A 65 17.69 -20.58 8.84
N PHE A 66 18.83 -20.91 8.23
CA PHE A 66 19.61 -19.99 7.41
C PHE A 66 19.67 -20.47 5.96
N SER A 67 19.51 -19.53 5.02
CA SER A 67 19.61 -19.78 3.58
C SER A 67 20.59 -18.83 2.92
N GLY A 68 21.34 -19.33 1.94
CA GLY A 68 22.23 -18.52 1.11
C GLY A 68 23.42 -19.32 0.60
N THR A 69 24.35 -18.62 -0.04
CA THR A 69 25.57 -19.23 -0.62
C THR A 69 26.53 -19.83 0.41
N GLY A 70 26.37 -19.51 1.69
CA GLY A 70 27.12 -20.10 2.79
C GLY A 70 26.38 -21.22 3.53
N SER A 71 25.17 -21.60 3.11
CA SER A 71 24.44 -22.74 3.69
C SER A 71 24.92 -24.05 3.09
N ALA A 72 24.83 -25.13 3.87
CA ALA A 72 25.12 -26.47 3.41
C ALA A 72 24.16 -26.90 2.28
N ALA A 73 24.61 -27.86 1.46
CA ALA A 73 23.83 -28.35 0.32
C ALA A 73 22.64 -29.23 0.74
N GLU A 74 22.74 -29.91 1.88
CA GLU A 74 21.67 -30.69 2.50
C GLU A 74 21.45 -30.13 3.91
N LEU A 75 20.22 -29.72 4.21
CA LEU A 75 19.83 -29.16 5.49
C LEU A 75 18.78 -30.08 6.12
N VAL A 76 18.92 -30.39 7.41
CA VAL A 76 18.00 -31.25 8.16
C VAL A 76 17.63 -30.59 9.50
N ASP A 77 16.41 -30.83 9.96
CA ASP A 77 15.89 -30.22 11.20
C ASP A 77 16.70 -30.62 12.44
N GLU A 78 17.38 -31.78 12.40
CA GLU A 78 18.28 -32.20 13.46
C GLU A 78 19.45 -31.22 13.70
N ASP A 79 19.82 -30.40 12.73
CA ASP A 79 20.98 -29.48 12.79
C ASP A 79 20.62 -28.04 13.18
N ILE A 80 19.34 -27.80 13.49
CA ILE A 80 18.86 -26.52 14.03
C ILE A 80 19.65 -26.14 15.29
N ALA A 81 20.31 -24.97 15.24
CA ALA A 81 21.11 -24.38 16.31
C ALA A 81 22.31 -25.25 16.78
N LYS A 82 22.85 -26.10 15.90
CA LYS A 82 23.96 -27.01 16.23
C LYS A 82 25.24 -26.81 15.44
N ASP A 83 25.29 -25.75 14.63
CA ASP A 83 26.46 -25.30 13.89
C ASP A 83 26.67 -23.78 14.05
N ALA A 84 26.79 -23.36 15.30
CA ALA A 84 26.80 -21.94 15.66
C ALA A 84 28.00 -21.17 15.13
N THR A 85 29.18 -21.80 15.06
CA THR A 85 30.41 -21.14 14.63
C THR A 85 30.36 -20.75 13.16
N ASP A 86 29.94 -21.66 12.27
CA ASP A 86 29.92 -21.40 10.83
C ASP A 86 28.70 -20.59 10.42
N CYS A 87 27.51 -20.84 10.98
CA CYS A 87 26.32 -20.02 10.74
C CYS A 87 26.51 -18.56 11.18
N ARG A 88 27.18 -18.31 12.32
CA ARG A 88 27.51 -16.94 12.76
C ARG A 88 28.50 -16.28 11.81
N ALA A 89 29.52 -17.02 11.35
CA ALA A 89 30.52 -16.50 10.43
C ALA A 89 29.90 -16.17 9.06
N ALA A 90 29.07 -17.06 8.53
CA ALA A 90 28.35 -16.89 7.28
C ALA A 90 27.34 -15.73 7.36
N PHE A 91 26.61 -15.59 8.47
CA PHE A 91 25.67 -14.48 8.69
C PHE A 91 26.42 -13.15 8.80
N ALA A 92 27.52 -13.09 9.54
CA ALA A 92 28.35 -11.89 9.65
C ALA A 92 29.02 -11.51 8.32
N ALA A 93 29.29 -12.50 7.45
CA ALA A 93 29.78 -12.29 6.09
C ALA A 93 28.66 -11.91 5.09
N GLY A 94 27.39 -12.00 5.49
CA GLY A 94 26.23 -11.77 4.64
C GLY A 94 26.03 -12.85 3.56
N THR A 95 26.63 -14.02 3.73
CA THR A 95 26.50 -15.14 2.77
C THR A 95 25.33 -16.06 3.07
N VAL A 96 24.71 -15.91 4.25
CA VAL A 96 23.43 -16.52 4.62
C VAL A 96 22.52 -15.49 5.31
N THR A 97 21.22 -15.68 5.20
CA THR A 97 20.14 -14.91 5.83
C THR A 97 19.20 -15.84 6.58
N LEU A 98 18.61 -15.37 7.68
CA LEU A 98 17.60 -16.14 8.41
C LEU A 98 16.33 -16.27 7.55
N VAL A 99 15.83 -17.49 7.37
CA VAL A 99 14.60 -17.81 6.67
C VAL A 99 13.43 -17.60 7.63
N GLU A 100 12.42 -16.85 7.22
CA GLU A 100 11.19 -16.72 8.01
C GLU A 100 10.55 -18.10 8.22
N GLY A 101 10.38 -18.50 9.48
CA GLY A 101 9.92 -19.84 9.88
C GLY A 101 10.99 -20.74 10.51
N GLY A 102 12.26 -20.35 10.51
CA GLY A 102 13.32 -21.10 11.17
C GLY A 102 13.66 -20.58 12.56
N SER A 103 13.17 -21.21 13.64
CA SER A 103 13.61 -20.94 15.02
C SER A 103 13.39 -22.14 15.96
N PRO A 104 14.36 -22.56 16.81
CA PRO A 104 14.07 -23.32 18.01
C PRO A 104 13.87 -22.37 19.21
N ALA A 105 12.82 -22.70 19.97
CA ALA A 105 12.63 -22.46 21.40
C ALA A 105 12.56 -21.02 21.93
N GLN A 106 11.30 -20.55 21.97
CA GLN A 106 10.63 -19.97 23.15
C GLN A 106 11.06 -18.57 23.61
N ALA A 107 10.53 -17.56 22.92
CA ALA A 107 9.85 -16.46 23.60
C ALA A 107 8.40 -16.48 23.09
N ASP A 108 7.45 -16.50 24.02
CA ASP A 108 6.03 -16.74 23.80
C ASP A 108 5.43 -15.83 22.71
N ILE A 109 5.19 -16.41 21.54
CA ILE A 109 4.13 -16.01 20.62
C ILE A 109 3.29 -17.28 20.44
N ALA A 110 2.10 -17.25 21.03
CA ALA A 110 1.11 -18.31 20.92
C ALA A 110 0.93 -18.65 19.43
N SER A 111 1.10 -19.93 19.11
CA SER A 111 0.71 -20.44 17.81
C SER A 111 -0.80 -20.17 17.63
N PRO A 112 -1.36 -19.96 16.43
CA PRO A 112 -2.80 -19.69 16.26
C PRO A 112 -3.71 -20.72 16.94
N ILE A 113 -3.20 -21.94 17.16
CA ILE A 113 -3.85 -23.03 17.91
C ILE A 113 -3.91 -22.78 19.43
N ASP A 114 -2.89 -22.17 20.04
CA ASP A 114 -2.87 -21.88 21.49
C ASP A 114 -3.81 -20.72 21.87
N ALA A 115 -4.25 -19.93 20.88
CA ALA A 115 -5.18 -18.83 21.05
C ALA A 115 -6.66 -19.26 20.99
N ILE A 116 -6.94 -20.48 20.53
CA ILE A 116 -8.30 -20.99 20.32
C ILE A 116 -8.74 -21.81 21.53
N ASP A 117 -9.83 -21.39 22.17
CA ASP A 117 -10.45 -22.17 23.24
C ASP A 117 -11.35 -23.27 22.64
N PHE A 118 -10.77 -24.46 22.44
CA PHE A 118 -11.48 -25.66 21.97
C PHE A 118 -12.47 -26.23 23.00
N GLY A 119 -12.38 -25.84 24.28
CA GLY A 119 -13.32 -26.25 25.33
C GLY A 119 -13.01 -27.58 26.02
N ASP A 120 -14.04 -28.40 26.26
CA ASP A 120 -13.94 -29.74 26.87
C ASP A 120 -14.60 -30.84 26.02
N ASP A 121 -14.60 -32.09 26.46
CA ASP A 121 -15.24 -33.23 25.75
C ASP A 121 -16.56 -33.67 26.44
N SER A 122 -17.40 -32.70 26.83
CA SER A 122 -18.61 -32.99 27.62
C SER A 122 -19.85 -33.36 26.79
N SER A 123 -19.79 -33.27 25.46
CA SER A 123 -20.88 -33.64 24.54
C SER A 123 -21.12 -35.16 24.49
N GLU A 124 -22.31 -35.57 24.02
CA GLU A 124 -22.56 -36.98 23.68
C GLU A 124 -21.89 -37.42 22.37
N TRP A 125 -21.49 -36.46 21.53
CA TRP A 125 -20.84 -36.65 20.24
C TRP A 125 -19.32 -36.50 20.29
N ALA A 126 -18.78 -35.96 21.39
CA ALA A 126 -17.33 -35.79 21.54
C ALA A 126 -16.52 -37.10 21.38
N ASN A 127 -15.33 -36.99 20.78
CA ASN A 127 -14.40 -38.11 20.51
C ASN A 127 -14.93 -39.16 19.51
N ASP A 128 -15.79 -38.77 18.57
CA ASP A 128 -16.30 -39.67 17.52
C ASP A 128 -15.54 -39.56 16.18
N GLY A 129 -14.61 -38.60 16.09
CA GLY A 129 -13.70 -38.39 14.96
C GLY A 129 -14.15 -37.28 14.00
N GLU A 130 -15.23 -36.58 14.30
CA GLU A 130 -15.70 -35.37 13.61
C GLU A 130 -15.70 -34.20 14.61
N CYS A 131 -15.60 -32.96 14.13
CA CYS A 131 -15.71 -31.78 15.00
C CYS A 131 -17.18 -31.32 15.08
N ASP A 132 -17.80 -31.50 16.24
CA ASP A 132 -19.22 -31.17 16.48
C ASP A 132 -19.48 -29.72 16.90
N ASP A 133 -18.41 -28.95 17.11
CA ASP A 133 -18.51 -27.58 17.58
C ASP A 133 -18.94 -26.63 16.45
N PRO A 134 -20.11 -25.98 16.54
CA PRO A 134 -20.63 -25.08 15.50
C PRO A 134 -19.75 -23.86 15.24
N ARG A 135 -18.79 -23.55 16.11
CA ARG A 135 -17.77 -22.52 15.88
C ARG A 135 -16.76 -22.94 14.81
N PHE A 136 -16.78 -24.17 14.31
CA PHE A 136 -15.85 -24.67 13.29
C PHE A 136 -16.57 -25.16 12.04
N LYS A 137 -15.98 -24.90 10.87
CA LYS A 137 -16.47 -25.30 9.54
C LYS A 137 -15.37 -25.97 8.72
N GLY A 138 -15.70 -27.05 8.02
CA GLY A 138 -14.79 -27.70 7.06
C GLY A 138 -15.13 -29.17 6.81
N GLU A 139 -14.26 -29.86 6.07
CA GLU A 139 -14.40 -31.30 5.76
C GLU A 139 -14.35 -32.17 7.02
N GLY A 140 -13.69 -31.70 8.09
CA GLY A 140 -13.64 -32.38 9.38
C GLY A 140 -14.78 -32.03 10.34
N SER A 141 -15.76 -31.20 9.96
CA SER A 141 -16.92 -30.87 10.79
C SER A 141 -18.01 -31.94 10.64
N ALA A 142 -18.78 -32.17 11.71
CA ALA A 142 -19.94 -33.05 11.67
C ALA A 142 -20.99 -32.57 10.65
N GLU A 143 -21.76 -33.52 10.07
CA GLU A 143 -22.81 -33.19 9.09
C GLU A 143 -23.97 -32.38 9.71
N GLU A 144 -24.24 -32.56 11.01
CA GLU A 144 -25.29 -31.86 11.76
C GLU A 144 -24.67 -31.23 13.01
N LEU A 145 -24.55 -29.91 13.02
CA LEU A 145 -24.00 -29.13 14.14
C LEU A 145 -25.13 -28.62 15.03
N LEU A 146 -24.98 -28.76 16.35
CA LEU A 146 -25.95 -28.28 17.34
C LEU A 146 -25.32 -27.19 18.20
N ASP A 147 -26.06 -26.10 18.47
CA ASP A 147 -25.60 -25.01 19.35
C ASP A 147 -25.19 -25.54 20.74
N GLU A 148 -25.82 -26.62 21.20
CA GLU A 148 -25.47 -27.26 22.46
C GLU A 148 -24.06 -27.87 22.47
N ASP A 149 -23.43 -28.14 21.33
CA ASP A 149 -22.11 -28.76 21.25
C ASP A 149 -20.95 -27.74 21.17
N THR A 150 -21.27 -26.45 21.26
CA THR A 150 -20.28 -25.35 21.36
C THR A 150 -19.29 -25.58 22.50
N ALA A 151 -18.01 -25.70 22.16
CA ALA A 151 -16.88 -25.94 23.06
C ALA A 151 -16.96 -27.26 23.86
N ARG A 152 -17.63 -28.29 23.31
CA ARG A 152 -17.86 -29.57 24.01
C ARG A 152 -17.32 -30.80 23.30
N ASP A 153 -16.56 -30.60 22.23
CA ASP A 153 -15.84 -31.62 21.48
C ASP A 153 -14.40 -31.17 21.18
N ALA A 154 -13.67 -30.84 22.23
CA ALA A 154 -12.37 -30.21 22.12
C ALA A 154 -11.33 -31.09 21.41
N THR A 155 -11.29 -32.39 21.71
CA THR A 155 -10.26 -33.30 21.20
C THR A 155 -10.33 -33.45 19.68
N ASP A 156 -11.53 -33.62 19.11
CA ASP A 156 -11.68 -33.81 17.66
C ASP A 156 -11.59 -32.48 16.91
N CYS A 157 -12.11 -31.39 17.47
CA CYS A 157 -11.96 -30.05 16.88
C CYS A 157 -10.51 -29.55 16.90
N GLU A 158 -9.73 -29.80 17.95
CA GLU A 158 -8.30 -29.47 17.98
C GLU A 158 -7.54 -30.29 16.93
N ALA A 159 -7.82 -31.58 16.83
CA ALA A 159 -7.18 -32.46 15.86
C ALA A 159 -7.53 -32.08 14.41
N ALA A 160 -8.80 -31.79 14.13
CA ALA A 160 -9.26 -31.36 12.82
C ALA A 160 -8.71 -29.98 12.44
N TYR A 161 -8.61 -29.06 13.40
CA TYR A 161 -8.03 -27.74 13.16
C TYR A 161 -6.52 -27.81 12.92
N ALA A 162 -5.80 -28.61 13.71
CA ALA A 162 -4.36 -28.86 13.51
C ALA A 162 -4.06 -29.58 12.18
N ALA A 163 -5.00 -30.41 11.70
CA ALA A 163 -4.93 -31.03 10.39
C ALA A 163 -5.34 -30.10 9.23
N GLY A 164 -5.88 -28.92 9.54
CA GLY A 164 -6.40 -27.96 8.57
C GLY A 164 -7.69 -28.42 7.86
N THR A 165 -8.40 -29.40 8.42
CA THR A 165 -9.66 -29.91 7.86
C THR A 165 -10.89 -29.15 8.37
N VAL A 166 -10.75 -28.36 9.44
CA VAL A 166 -11.73 -27.36 9.88
C VAL A 166 -11.06 -26.01 10.15
N THR A 167 -11.87 -24.95 10.06
CA THR A 167 -11.50 -23.54 10.33
C THR A 167 -12.55 -22.93 11.26
N LEU A 168 -12.21 -21.90 12.02
CA LEU A 168 -13.23 -21.18 12.79
C LEU A 168 -14.26 -20.54 11.84
N ALA A 169 -15.53 -20.80 12.11
CA ALA A 169 -16.64 -20.15 11.44
C ALA A 169 -16.81 -18.75 12.03
N ASP A 170 -16.65 -17.72 11.19
CA ASP A 170 -16.88 -16.33 11.57
C ASP A 170 -18.37 -16.11 11.87
N ASP A 171 -18.77 -16.32 13.12
CA ASP A 171 -20.03 -15.80 13.63
C ASP A 171 -19.79 -14.41 14.21
N ASN A 172 -20.31 -13.41 13.48
CA ASN A 172 -20.36 -12.00 13.86
C ASN A 172 -20.77 -11.79 15.34
N SER A 173 -19.79 -11.63 16.24
CA SER A 173 -19.84 -10.65 17.35
C SER A 173 -18.51 -10.60 18.13
N ASN A 174 -17.66 -9.66 17.71
CA ASN A 174 -16.79 -8.86 18.58
C ASN A 174 -15.60 -9.58 19.26
N ALA A 175 -14.47 -9.71 18.54
CA ALA A 175 -13.13 -9.60 19.12
C ALA A 175 -12.03 -9.47 18.02
N ASP A 176 -11.28 -8.37 18.15
CA ASP A 176 -9.84 -8.24 17.93
C ASP A 176 -9.27 -8.26 16.51
N ALA A 177 -9.06 -7.04 16.01
CA ALA A 177 -8.30 -6.71 14.83
C ALA A 177 -6.81 -6.95 15.06
N THR A 178 -6.32 -8.16 14.80
CA THR A 178 -4.89 -8.39 14.56
C THR A 178 -4.66 -9.52 13.55
N THR A 179 -4.68 -9.18 12.26
CA THR A 179 -3.71 -9.61 11.23
C THR A 179 -4.14 -9.12 9.84
N ASN A 180 -3.90 -7.83 9.54
CA ASN A 180 -3.79 -7.36 8.16
C ASN A 180 -2.31 -7.29 7.82
N MET A 181 -1.74 -8.40 7.34
CA MET A 181 -0.53 -8.35 6.52
C MET A 181 -0.94 -8.01 5.09
N PRO A 182 -0.12 -7.25 4.32
CA PRO A 182 -0.39 -7.03 2.92
C PRO A 182 -0.30 -8.37 2.19
N ALA A 183 -1.44 -8.88 1.74
CA ALA A 183 -1.50 -10.08 0.92
C ALA A 183 -0.67 -9.83 -0.35
N SER A 184 0.41 -10.58 -0.49
CA SER A 184 1.03 -10.77 -1.81
C SER A 184 -0.03 -11.35 -2.76
N ALA A 185 0.06 -11.05 -4.06
CA ALA A 185 -0.92 -11.46 -5.10
C ALA A 185 -1.20 -12.98 -5.21
N ALA A 186 -0.60 -13.80 -4.35
CA ALA A 186 -0.85 -15.23 -4.19
C ALA A 186 -2.05 -15.59 -3.28
N GLU A 187 -2.63 -14.64 -2.54
CA GLU A 187 -3.63 -14.94 -1.48
C GLU A 187 -5.06 -14.46 -1.77
N ILE A 188 -5.28 -13.73 -2.86
CA ILE A 188 -6.62 -13.24 -3.24
C ILE A 188 -7.38 -14.33 -4.01
N ASP A 189 -8.52 -14.78 -3.46
CA ASP A 189 -9.44 -15.67 -4.18
C ASP A 189 -10.27 -14.86 -5.19
N PHE A 190 -9.80 -14.85 -6.44
CA PHE A 190 -10.48 -14.22 -7.57
C PHE A 190 -11.72 -14.99 -8.04
N GLY A 191 -11.89 -16.26 -7.67
CA GLY A 191 -13.05 -17.07 -8.06
C GLY A 191 -12.97 -17.71 -9.45
N ASP A 192 -14.11 -17.75 -10.17
CA ASP A 192 -14.27 -18.28 -11.54
C ASP A 192 -14.87 -17.24 -12.51
N ASP A 193 -15.14 -17.63 -13.77
CA ASP A 193 -15.71 -16.77 -14.81
C ASP A 193 -17.17 -17.15 -15.11
N SER A 194 -18.01 -17.29 -14.07
CA SER A 194 -19.37 -17.82 -14.21
C SER A 194 -20.48 -16.77 -14.38
N SER A 195 -20.20 -15.46 -14.27
CA SER A 195 -21.20 -14.40 -14.47
C SER A 195 -21.51 -14.17 -15.95
N GLU A 196 -22.55 -13.37 -16.24
CA GLU A 196 -22.85 -12.94 -17.61
C GLU A 196 -21.93 -11.83 -18.12
N TRP A 197 -21.21 -11.18 -17.19
CA TRP A 197 -20.31 -10.05 -17.43
C TRP A 197 -18.82 -10.46 -17.44
N ALA A 198 -18.50 -11.69 -17.01
CA ALA A 198 -17.14 -12.20 -17.03
C ALA A 198 -16.46 -12.13 -18.41
N ASN A 199 -15.17 -11.77 -18.42
CA ASN A 199 -14.34 -11.62 -19.63
C ASN A 199 -14.80 -10.50 -20.59
N ASP A 200 -15.39 -9.43 -20.08
CA ASP A 200 -15.77 -8.26 -20.88
C ASP A 200 -14.73 -7.12 -20.86
N GLY A 201 -13.70 -7.26 -20.02
CA GLY A 201 -12.57 -6.34 -19.89
C GLY A 201 -12.65 -5.40 -18.69
N GLU A 202 -13.69 -5.50 -17.87
CA GLU A 202 -13.85 -4.79 -16.60
C GLU A 202 -13.93 -5.81 -15.44
N CYS A 203 -13.51 -5.42 -14.24
CA CYS A 203 -13.67 -6.27 -13.04
C CYS A 203 -15.06 -6.06 -12.43
N ASP A 204 -15.93 -7.05 -12.53
CA ASP A 204 -17.31 -6.99 -12.02
C ASP A 204 -17.46 -7.34 -10.53
N ASP A 205 -16.38 -7.78 -9.90
CA ASP A 205 -16.41 -8.23 -8.51
C ASP A 205 -16.44 -7.02 -7.55
N PRO A 206 -17.53 -6.84 -6.76
CA PRO A 206 -17.68 -5.71 -5.84
C PRO A 206 -16.61 -5.64 -4.74
N ARG A 207 -15.84 -6.70 -4.53
CA ARG A 207 -14.71 -6.69 -3.58
C ARG A 207 -13.53 -5.89 -4.10
N PHE A 208 -13.54 -5.48 -5.36
CA PHE A 208 -12.50 -4.68 -5.99
C PHE A 208 -13.02 -3.28 -6.33
N SER A 209 -12.15 -2.29 -6.25
CA SER A 209 -12.45 -0.91 -6.65
C SER A 209 -11.30 -0.28 -7.41
N GLY A 210 -11.60 0.55 -8.40
CA GLY A 210 -10.60 1.29 -9.17
C GLY A 210 -11.04 1.53 -10.59
N SER A 211 -10.15 2.07 -11.42
CA SER A 211 -10.43 2.39 -12.82
C SER A 211 -10.64 1.17 -13.70
N GLY A 212 -10.23 -0.02 -13.24
CA GLY A 212 -10.52 -1.29 -13.91
C GLY A 212 -11.76 -2.00 -13.39
N SER A 213 -12.54 -1.42 -12.47
CA SER A 213 -13.81 -1.99 -11.99
C SER A 213 -14.95 -1.59 -12.91
N ALA A 214 -15.95 -2.48 -13.04
CA ALA A 214 -17.17 -2.18 -13.77
C ALA A 214 -17.92 -0.98 -13.16
N ALA A 215 -18.62 -0.22 -14.01
CA ALA A 215 -19.37 0.95 -13.58
C ALA A 215 -20.58 0.61 -12.70
N GLU A 216 -21.18 -0.58 -12.89
CA GLU A 216 -22.23 -1.12 -12.05
C GLU A 216 -21.76 -2.45 -11.45
N LEU A 217 -21.60 -2.50 -10.12
CA LEU A 217 -21.17 -3.69 -9.40
C LEU A 217 -22.37 -4.34 -8.70
N LEU A 218 -22.50 -5.65 -8.82
CA LEU A 218 -23.57 -6.42 -8.21
C LEU A 218 -22.99 -7.50 -7.28
N ASP A 219 -23.55 -7.66 -6.08
CA ASP A 219 -23.15 -8.73 -5.15
C ASP A 219 -23.26 -10.13 -5.77
N ALA A 220 -24.11 -10.28 -6.78
CA ALA A 220 -24.26 -11.51 -7.53
C ALA A 220 -22.98 -11.90 -8.31
N ASP A 221 -22.08 -10.96 -8.58
CA ASP A 221 -20.88 -11.13 -9.41
C ASP A 221 -19.59 -11.28 -8.57
N ILE A 222 -19.71 -11.31 -7.24
CA ILE A 222 -18.62 -11.67 -6.33
C ILE A 222 -18.02 -13.02 -6.74
N ARG A 223 -16.70 -13.05 -7.02
CA ARG A 223 -15.91 -14.22 -7.43
C ARG A 223 -16.33 -14.85 -8.75
N LYS A 224 -16.98 -14.09 -9.64
CA LYS A 224 -17.52 -14.64 -10.90
C LYS A 224 -16.94 -14.03 -12.16
N ASP A 225 -15.97 -13.14 -11.99
CA ASP A 225 -15.20 -12.52 -13.07
C ASP A 225 -13.70 -12.55 -12.74
N ALA A 226 -13.18 -13.76 -12.56
CA ALA A 226 -11.83 -13.96 -12.05
C ALA A 226 -10.74 -13.49 -13.01
N THR A 227 -10.94 -13.67 -14.32
CA THR A 227 -9.94 -13.32 -15.33
C THR A 227 -9.71 -11.82 -15.42
N ASP A 228 -10.77 -11.00 -15.45
CA ASP A 228 -10.62 -9.55 -15.58
C ASP A 228 -10.23 -8.93 -14.25
N CYS A 229 -10.80 -9.37 -13.12
CA CYS A 229 -10.37 -8.90 -11.79
C CYS A 229 -8.90 -9.23 -11.47
N ARG A 230 -8.40 -10.41 -11.87
CA ARG A 230 -6.98 -10.74 -11.73
C ARG A 230 -6.12 -9.83 -12.60
N THR A 231 -6.50 -9.66 -13.85
CA THR A 231 -5.76 -8.83 -14.82
C THR A 231 -5.70 -7.38 -14.36
N ALA A 232 -6.83 -6.83 -13.93
CA ALA A 232 -6.93 -5.46 -13.42
C ALA A 232 -6.15 -5.29 -12.11
N HIS A 233 -6.16 -6.29 -11.22
CA HIS A 233 -5.39 -6.25 -9.98
C HIS A 233 -3.88 -6.34 -10.23
N GLU A 234 -3.44 -7.21 -11.14
CA GLU A 234 -2.03 -7.30 -11.57
C GLU A 234 -1.56 -6.03 -12.29
N ALA A 235 -2.46 -5.36 -13.02
CA ALA A 235 -2.22 -4.07 -13.65
C ALA A 235 -2.27 -2.89 -12.67
N GLY A 236 -2.70 -3.11 -11.42
CA GLY A 236 -2.86 -2.07 -10.40
C GLY A 236 -4.02 -1.10 -10.68
N THR A 237 -4.92 -1.44 -11.61
CA THR A 237 -6.09 -0.61 -11.95
C THR A 237 -7.29 -0.88 -11.04
N VAL A 238 -7.25 -1.96 -10.24
CA VAL A 238 -8.18 -2.20 -9.13
C VAL A 238 -7.44 -2.60 -7.86
N THR A 239 -8.01 -2.20 -6.72
CA THR A 239 -7.57 -2.53 -5.37
C THR A 239 -8.58 -3.48 -4.74
N PHE A 240 -8.11 -4.54 -4.10
CA PHE A 240 -8.96 -5.45 -3.33
C PHE A 240 -9.30 -4.84 -1.96
N ASN A 241 -10.58 -4.66 -1.69
CA ASN A 241 -11.12 -4.03 -0.49
C ASN A 241 -11.52 -5.05 0.60
N GLY A 242 -11.21 -6.34 0.39
CA GLY A 242 -11.56 -7.42 1.30
C GLY A 242 -12.91 -8.09 0.99
N ASP A 243 -13.12 -9.26 1.58
CA ASP A 243 -14.31 -10.09 1.33
C ASP A 243 -15.64 -9.48 1.83
N SER A 244 -15.57 -8.38 2.59
CA SER A 244 -16.74 -7.66 3.10
C SER A 244 -17.16 -6.46 2.24
N ALA A 245 -16.44 -6.17 1.15
CA ALA A 245 -16.70 -4.98 0.32
C ALA A 245 -17.90 -5.11 -0.64
N GLY A 246 -18.60 -6.25 -0.65
CA GLY A 246 -19.90 -6.43 -1.30
C GLY A 246 -21.08 -5.81 -0.54
N SER A 247 -20.86 -4.78 0.28
CA SER A 247 -21.95 -3.97 0.82
C SER A 247 -21.71 -2.56 0.38
N THR A 248 -22.54 -2.07 -0.55
CA THR A 248 -22.63 -0.67 -0.93
C THR A 248 -22.41 0.19 0.32
N ALA A 249 -21.26 0.86 0.40
CA ALA A 249 -20.94 1.76 1.50
C ALA A 249 -22.09 2.75 1.60
N THR A 250 -22.95 2.55 2.60
CA THR A 250 -23.91 3.56 2.99
C THR A 250 -23.08 4.67 3.62
N PRO A 251 -23.19 5.93 3.14
CA PRO A 251 -22.50 7.04 3.78
C PRO A 251 -22.83 6.99 5.28
N VAL A 252 -21.80 6.95 6.12
CA VAL A 252 -21.98 7.09 7.57
C VAL A 252 -22.69 8.42 7.79
N ASP A 253 -23.87 8.38 8.40
CA ASP A 253 -24.66 9.58 8.66
C ASP A 253 -23.81 10.53 9.51
N ILE A 254 -23.72 11.80 9.12
CA ILE A 254 -22.87 12.81 9.77
C ILE A 254 -23.21 12.99 11.26
N SER A 255 -24.39 12.54 11.70
CA SER A 255 -24.79 12.53 13.11
C SER A 255 -24.11 11.47 13.95
N ASP A 256 -23.52 10.45 13.34
CA ASP A 256 -22.90 9.31 14.03
C ASP A 256 -21.38 9.49 14.19
N ILE A 257 -20.81 10.54 13.58
CA ILE A 257 -19.39 10.89 13.66
C ILE A 257 -19.16 11.91 14.78
N ASP A 258 -18.31 11.56 15.74
CA ASP A 258 -17.87 12.48 16.79
C ASP A 258 -16.66 13.29 16.32
N PHE A 259 -16.93 14.47 15.74
CA PHE A 259 -15.91 15.43 15.28
C PHE A 259 -15.18 16.13 16.44
N GLY A 260 -15.67 16.07 17.68
CA GLY A 260 -15.02 16.69 18.84
C GLY A 260 -15.14 18.22 18.93
N ASP A 261 -14.03 18.93 19.23
CA ASP A 261 -13.94 20.38 19.44
C ASP A 261 -12.85 21.06 18.58
N ASP A 262 -12.59 22.37 18.79
CA ASP A 262 -11.58 23.15 18.04
C ASP A 262 -10.46 23.64 18.97
N THR A 263 -9.85 22.74 19.75
CA THR A 263 -8.91 23.12 20.82
C THR A 263 -7.43 22.88 20.51
N SER A 264 -7.09 22.23 19.38
CA SER A 264 -5.70 22.09 18.94
C SER A 264 -5.11 23.44 18.47
N GLU A 265 -3.78 23.47 18.29
CA GLU A 265 -3.11 24.64 17.70
C GLU A 265 -3.31 24.74 16.18
N TRP A 266 -3.75 23.64 15.56
CA TRP A 266 -3.99 23.50 14.13
C TRP A 266 -5.47 23.70 13.75
N ALA A 267 -6.39 23.63 14.73
CA ALA A 267 -7.82 23.85 14.47
C ALA A 267 -8.13 25.17 13.73
N LYS A 268 -9.04 25.11 12.74
CA LYS A 268 -9.49 26.25 11.93
C LYS A 268 -8.42 26.82 11.00
N ASP A 269 -7.56 25.97 10.47
CA ASP A 269 -6.55 26.34 9.49
C ASP A 269 -6.90 25.93 8.04
N GLU A 270 -8.12 25.43 7.84
CA GLU A 270 -8.70 24.96 6.56
C GLU A 270 -8.26 23.55 6.13
N GLU A 271 -7.52 22.83 6.97
CA GLU A 271 -7.19 21.41 6.81
C GLU A 271 -7.84 20.61 7.95
N CYS A 272 -8.16 19.32 7.73
CA CYS A 272 -8.64 18.44 8.80
C CYS A 272 -7.45 17.75 9.47
N ASP A 273 -7.15 18.12 10.72
CA ASP A 273 -5.99 17.59 11.46
C ASP A 273 -6.25 16.29 12.22
N ASP A 274 -7.51 15.82 12.21
CA ASP A 274 -7.90 14.63 12.96
C ASP A 274 -7.45 13.34 12.22
N PRO A 275 -6.54 12.54 12.82
CA PRO A 275 -5.99 11.31 12.22
C PRO A 275 -7.04 10.25 11.83
N ARG A 276 -8.28 10.35 12.33
CA ARG A 276 -9.42 9.51 11.94
C ARG A 276 -9.96 9.86 10.56
N PHE A 277 -9.48 10.92 9.92
CA PHE A 277 -9.91 11.36 8.61
C PHE A 277 -8.75 11.30 7.62
N SER A 278 -9.06 10.94 6.37
CA SER A 278 -8.06 10.88 5.30
C SER A 278 -8.63 11.35 3.97
N GLY A 279 -7.81 12.00 3.16
CA GLY A 279 -8.21 12.52 1.86
C GLY A 279 -7.58 13.89 1.57
N ALA A 280 -8.02 14.52 0.49
CA ALA A 280 -7.46 15.79 0.01
C ALA A 280 -7.71 16.97 0.97
N GLY A 281 -8.73 16.88 1.82
CA GLY A 281 -8.99 17.88 2.86
C GLY A 281 -8.33 17.59 4.19
N ALA A 282 -7.47 16.58 4.28
CA ALA A 282 -6.79 16.17 5.50
C ALA A 282 -5.39 16.81 5.59
N ALA A 283 -4.95 17.15 6.79
CA ALA A 283 -3.65 17.77 7.00
C ALA A 283 -2.49 16.87 6.57
N SER A 284 -1.40 17.48 6.11
CA SER A 284 -0.24 16.73 5.64
C SER A 284 0.60 16.10 6.77
N GLU A 285 0.50 16.66 7.98
CA GLU A 285 1.14 16.15 9.19
C GLU A 285 0.05 15.88 10.23
N MET A 286 -0.18 14.60 10.52
CA MET A 286 -1.21 14.15 11.46
C MET A 286 -0.59 13.84 12.81
N LEU A 287 -1.17 14.36 13.89
CA LEU A 287 -0.74 14.05 15.25
C LEU A 287 -1.88 13.38 16.02
N ASP A 288 -1.56 12.31 16.75
CA ASP A 288 -2.54 11.64 17.63
C ASP A 288 -3.16 12.60 18.67
N ASP A 289 -2.43 13.65 19.05
CA ASP A 289 -2.88 14.70 19.95
C ASP A 289 -4.01 15.57 19.35
N ASP A 290 -4.24 15.51 18.03
CA ASP A 290 -5.26 16.29 17.31
C ASP A 290 -6.56 15.51 17.04
N ILE A 291 -6.65 14.25 17.48
CA ILE A 291 -7.87 13.43 17.42
C ILE A 291 -9.03 14.17 18.10
N GLY A 292 -10.06 14.53 17.33
CA GLY A 292 -11.25 15.22 17.80
C GLY A 292 -11.01 16.67 18.25
N HIS A 293 -9.94 17.31 17.80
CA HIS A 293 -9.57 18.67 18.22
C HIS A 293 -9.59 19.71 17.10
N ASP A 294 -9.99 19.30 15.90
CA ASP A 294 -10.25 20.16 14.74
C ASP A 294 -11.63 19.88 14.09
N ALA A 295 -12.68 20.07 14.89
CA ALA A 295 -14.04 19.70 14.51
C ALA A 295 -14.61 20.52 13.35
N THR A 296 -14.24 21.80 13.25
CA THR A 296 -14.80 22.71 12.22
C THR A 296 -14.35 22.30 10.83
N ASP A 297 -13.07 22.04 10.63
CA ASP A 297 -12.51 21.78 9.31
C ASP A 297 -12.74 20.32 8.90
N CYS A 298 -12.56 19.36 9.81
CA CYS A 298 -12.94 17.96 9.57
C CYS A 298 -14.40 17.77 9.20
N LYS A 299 -15.32 18.51 9.83
CA LYS A 299 -16.74 18.47 9.46
C LYS A 299 -17.00 19.09 8.09
N ALA A 300 -16.32 20.19 7.77
CA ALA A 300 -16.46 20.84 6.47
C ALA A 300 -15.91 19.95 5.35
N ALA A 301 -14.73 19.36 5.56
CA ALA A 301 -14.08 18.46 4.64
C ALA A 301 -14.89 17.17 4.43
N TYR A 302 -15.44 16.57 5.50
CA TYR A 302 -16.28 15.37 5.38
C TYR A 302 -17.59 15.69 4.64
N ALA A 303 -18.23 16.82 4.94
CA ALA A 303 -19.44 17.26 4.24
C ALA A 303 -19.19 17.60 2.75
N ALA A 304 -17.97 18.05 2.42
CA ALA A 304 -17.52 18.28 1.06
C ALA A 304 -17.09 17.00 0.34
N GLY A 305 -16.97 15.87 1.05
CA GLY A 305 -16.49 14.61 0.52
C GLY A 305 -14.99 14.61 0.20
N THR A 306 -14.22 15.57 0.73
CA THR A 306 -12.77 15.67 0.52
C THR A 306 -11.97 14.84 1.52
N VAL A 307 -12.62 14.36 2.59
CA VAL A 307 -12.06 13.37 3.52
C VAL A 307 -13.06 12.25 3.82
N SER A 308 -12.53 11.06 4.06
CA SER A 308 -13.23 9.86 4.50
C SER A 308 -12.92 9.60 5.97
N PHE A 309 -13.94 9.17 6.73
CA PHE A 309 -13.81 8.87 8.16
C PHE A 309 -13.50 7.38 8.37
N ASP A 310 -12.41 7.10 9.08
CA ASP A 310 -12.00 5.80 9.60
C ASP A 310 -11.98 5.87 11.15
N PRO A 311 -12.94 5.25 11.85
CA PRO A 311 -13.08 5.35 13.30
C PRO A 311 -11.89 4.78 14.08
N ASP A 312 -11.08 3.91 13.47
CA ASP A 312 -9.93 3.29 14.11
C ASP A 312 -8.63 4.11 13.96
N GLY A 313 -8.67 5.25 13.25
CA GLY A 313 -7.52 6.14 13.08
C GLY A 313 -6.33 5.51 12.34
N THR A 314 -6.55 4.37 11.67
CA THR A 314 -5.50 3.61 11.00
C THR A 314 -5.03 4.24 9.70
N ALA A 315 -5.76 5.24 9.22
CA ALA A 315 -5.40 6.03 8.05
C ALA A 315 -4.11 6.86 8.22
N ALA A 316 -3.62 7.06 9.45
CA ALA A 316 -2.54 7.99 9.74
C ALA A 316 -1.11 7.47 9.53
N THR A 317 -0.88 6.23 9.08
CA THR A 317 0.50 5.79 8.78
C THR A 317 0.69 4.90 7.55
N SER A 318 -0.35 4.54 6.80
CA SER A 318 -0.17 3.73 5.58
C SER A 318 -1.17 4.01 4.46
N ALA A 319 -1.80 5.19 4.43
CA ALA A 319 -2.23 5.76 3.16
C ALA A 319 -0.99 6.42 2.54
N SER A 320 -0.23 5.63 1.76
CA SER A 320 0.55 6.27 0.70
C SER A 320 -0.46 7.15 -0.07
N PRO A 321 -0.21 8.45 -0.26
CA PRO A 321 -1.11 9.25 -1.07
C PRO A 321 -1.29 8.52 -2.40
N ALA A 322 -2.52 8.49 -2.92
CA ALA A 322 -2.76 8.18 -4.32
C ALA A 322 -1.66 8.87 -5.10
N SER A 323 -0.85 8.07 -5.79
CA SER A 323 0.48 8.47 -6.24
C SER A 323 0.44 9.89 -6.80
N THR A 324 1.22 10.79 -6.20
CA THR A 324 1.57 12.07 -6.84
C THR A 324 2.40 11.86 -8.12
N GLU A 325 2.56 10.62 -8.58
CA GLU A 325 3.20 10.24 -9.82
C GLU A 325 2.18 10.40 -10.95
N PHE A 326 2.56 11.18 -11.97
CA PHE A 326 1.78 11.35 -13.19
C PHE A 326 1.59 9.99 -13.88
N ASP A 327 0.34 9.63 -14.21
CA ASP A 327 0.05 8.41 -14.95
C ASP A 327 0.43 8.55 -16.43
N TYR A 328 1.53 7.91 -16.82
CA TYR A 328 2.00 7.92 -18.21
C TYR A 328 1.17 7.02 -19.14
N GLY A 329 0.37 6.09 -18.62
CA GLY A 329 -0.41 5.14 -19.42
C GLY A 329 0.37 3.90 -19.88
N SER A 330 0.10 3.47 -21.12
CA SER A 330 0.62 2.24 -21.75
C SER A 330 1.26 2.50 -23.12
N ASP A 331 1.81 1.47 -23.77
CA ASP A 331 2.39 1.54 -25.12
C ASP A 331 1.48 0.87 -26.17
N THR A 332 0.23 1.32 -26.26
CA THR A 332 -0.80 0.67 -27.10
C THR A 332 -0.98 1.31 -28.48
N SER A 333 -0.48 2.53 -28.69
CA SER A 333 -0.58 3.19 -29.99
C SER A 333 0.31 2.52 -31.05
N LYS A 334 -0.08 2.68 -32.32
CA LYS A 334 0.77 2.32 -33.48
C LYS A 334 2.04 3.17 -33.57
N TRP A 335 2.07 4.30 -32.89
CA TRP A 335 3.21 5.21 -32.78
C TRP A 335 4.02 5.00 -31.51
N ALA A 336 3.58 4.11 -30.61
CA ALA A 336 4.32 3.84 -29.39
C ALA A 336 5.73 3.31 -29.69
N ASN A 337 6.71 3.74 -28.89
CA ASN A 337 8.12 3.32 -29.01
C ASN A 337 8.79 3.71 -30.35
N ASP A 338 8.37 4.82 -30.97
CA ASP A 338 8.98 5.35 -32.20
C ASP A 338 10.06 6.42 -31.96
N GLY A 339 10.23 6.85 -30.71
CA GLY A 339 11.20 7.82 -30.24
C GLY A 339 10.70 9.26 -30.20
N GLU A 340 9.44 9.51 -30.54
CA GLU A 340 8.69 10.74 -30.21
C GLU A 340 7.70 10.45 -29.08
N CYS A 341 7.24 11.48 -28.35
CA CYS A 341 6.12 11.36 -27.41
C CYS A 341 4.83 11.78 -28.14
N ASP A 342 3.99 10.82 -28.49
CA ASP A 342 2.72 11.02 -29.21
C ASP A 342 1.53 11.35 -28.30
N ASP A 343 1.75 11.40 -26.99
CA ASP A 343 0.71 11.74 -26.03
C ASP A 343 0.42 13.26 -26.01
N PRO A 344 -0.82 13.71 -26.30
CA PRO A 344 -1.21 15.12 -26.31
C PRO A 344 -1.08 15.82 -24.95
N ARG A 345 -1.00 15.08 -23.84
CA ARG A 345 -0.80 15.63 -22.48
C ARG A 345 0.59 16.23 -22.32
N PHE A 346 1.52 15.95 -23.23
CA PHE A 346 2.88 16.46 -23.23
C PHE A 346 3.08 17.56 -24.28
N LEU A 347 4.10 18.41 -24.04
CA LEU A 347 4.58 19.42 -24.97
C LEU A 347 6.12 19.45 -24.97
N GLY A 348 6.74 19.74 -26.10
CA GLY A 348 8.19 19.91 -26.16
C GLY A 348 8.78 19.64 -27.54
N GLU A 349 10.11 19.57 -27.63
CA GLU A 349 10.79 19.25 -28.88
C GLU A 349 10.76 17.76 -29.21
N GLY A 350 10.51 16.91 -28.20
CA GLY A 350 10.39 15.46 -28.35
C GLY A 350 8.97 14.98 -28.68
N THR A 351 7.96 15.86 -28.72
CA THR A 351 6.59 15.43 -29.03
C THR A 351 6.34 15.35 -30.54
N ASN A 352 5.41 14.50 -30.96
CA ASN A 352 4.95 14.46 -32.34
C ASN A 352 4.29 15.80 -32.76
N LYS A 353 4.48 16.19 -34.02
CA LYS A 353 3.90 17.42 -34.58
C LYS A 353 2.39 17.38 -34.75
N LYS A 354 1.80 16.20 -34.74
CA LYS A 354 0.37 15.95 -34.85
C LYS A 354 -0.06 15.14 -33.64
N GLN A 355 -0.17 15.83 -32.51
CA GLN A 355 -0.77 15.28 -31.31
C GLN A 355 -2.21 14.86 -31.60
N LEU A 356 -2.49 13.56 -31.55
CA LEU A 356 -3.84 13.01 -31.78
C LEU A 356 -4.44 12.59 -30.44
N TYR A 357 -5.73 12.83 -30.27
CA TYR A 357 -6.45 12.42 -29.06
C TYR A 357 -6.45 10.89 -28.86
N GLU A 358 -6.46 10.12 -29.96
CA GLU A 358 -6.40 8.65 -29.92
C GLU A 358 -5.08 8.10 -29.36
N ASP A 359 -4.04 8.93 -29.27
CA ASP A 359 -2.70 8.55 -28.77
C ASP A 359 -2.49 8.96 -27.29
N GLN A 360 -3.51 9.52 -26.64
CA GLN A 360 -3.47 9.84 -25.20
C GLN A 360 -3.28 8.57 -24.36
N MET A 361 -2.30 8.60 -23.44
CA MET A 361 -1.95 7.47 -22.56
C MET A 361 -1.49 6.21 -23.30
N ALA A 362 -1.10 6.35 -24.58
CA ALA A 362 -0.84 5.22 -25.46
C ALA A 362 0.62 5.14 -25.96
N ASP A 363 1.50 6.00 -25.41
CA ASP A 363 2.92 6.06 -25.72
C ASP A 363 3.77 6.37 -24.47
N ALA A 364 3.57 5.58 -23.42
CA ALA A 364 4.14 5.83 -22.10
C ALA A 364 5.68 5.79 -22.07
N THR A 365 6.30 4.82 -22.76
CA THR A 365 7.75 4.59 -22.71
C THR A 365 8.54 5.78 -23.27
N ASP A 366 8.14 6.31 -24.43
CA ASP A 366 8.84 7.45 -25.04
C ASP A 366 8.56 8.74 -24.28
N CYS A 367 7.31 8.98 -23.86
CA CYS A 367 6.97 10.15 -23.06
C CYS A 367 7.71 10.19 -21.72
N LYS A 368 7.82 9.06 -21.00
CA LYS A 368 8.60 8.96 -19.76
C LYS A 368 10.09 9.19 -19.99
N THR A 369 10.63 8.63 -21.07
CA THR A 369 12.05 8.79 -21.41
C THR A 369 12.37 10.23 -21.77
N LEU A 370 11.56 10.86 -22.63
CA LEU A 370 11.78 12.22 -23.10
C LEU A 370 11.53 13.27 -22.02
N GLU A 371 10.64 13.00 -21.07
CA GLU A 371 10.41 13.85 -19.89
C GLU A 371 11.60 13.79 -18.94
N ALA A 372 12.13 12.60 -18.65
CA ALA A 372 13.36 12.43 -17.87
C ALA A 372 14.60 13.07 -18.53
N GLU A 373 14.63 13.13 -19.86
CA GLU A 373 15.64 13.86 -20.64
C GLU A 373 15.42 15.38 -20.69
N GLY A 374 14.27 15.88 -20.22
CA GLY A 374 13.89 17.29 -20.25
C GLY A 374 13.53 17.81 -21.65
N LYS A 375 13.22 16.92 -22.60
CA LYS A 375 12.83 17.27 -23.99
C LYS A 375 11.34 17.50 -24.14
N VAL A 376 10.54 16.89 -23.27
CA VAL A 376 9.10 17.14 -23.14
C VAL A 376 8.77 17.44 -21.69
N GLN A 377 7.64 18.10 -21.49
CA GLN A 377 7.06 18.35 -20.17
C GLN A 377 5.56 18.06 -20.24
N ILE A 378 5.01 17.57 -19.13
CA ILE A 378 3.57 17.41 -18.94
C ILE A 378 2.93 18.80 -18.90
N ARG A 379 1.84 19.01 -19.64
CA ARG A 379 1.07 20.27 -19.58
C ARG A 379 0.49 20.46 -18.19
N GLU A 380 0.49 21.70 -17.72
CA GLU A 380 0.07 22.06 -16.37
C GLU A 380 -1.29 21.50 -15.97
N VAL A 381 -2.28 21.57 -16.85
CA VAL A 381 -3.64 21.06 -16.59
C VAL A 381 -3.72 19.54 -16.34
N TYR A 382 -2.74 18.76 -16.80
CA TYR A 382 -2.67 17.32 -16.55
C TYR A 382 -1.77 16.97 -15.36
N GLN A 383 -1.16 17.95 -14.70
CA GLN A 383 -0.45 17.71 -13.45
C GLN A 383 -1.45 17.36 -12.34
N PRO A 384 -1.26 16.27 -11.59
CA PRO A 384 -2.12 15.94 -10.45
C PRO A 384 -2.25 17.10 -9.45
N SER A 385 -1.17 17.86 -9.26
CA SER A 385 -1.15 19.04 -8.40
C SER A 385 -2.01 20.20 -8.90
N TYR A 386 -2.25 20.33 -10.21
CA TYR A 386 -3.10 21.38 -10.76
C TYR A 386 -4.58 21.03 -10.53
N ALA A 387 -5.00 19.80 -10.81
CA ALA A 387 -6.38 19.38 -10.51
C ALA A 387 -6.68 19.47 -9.01
N ALA A 388 -5.72 19.11 -8.15
CA ALA A 388 -5.85 19.22 -6.70
C ALA A 388 -5.97 20.67 -6.18
N GLY A 389 -5.57 21.67 -6.98
CA GLY A 389 -5.69 23.10 -6.62
C GLY A 389 -7.09 23.70 -6.85
N ALA A 390 -8.01 22.93 -7.43
CA ALA A 390 -9.40 23.37 -7.60
C ALA A 390 -10.16 23.33 -6.25
N PRO A 391 -11.13 24.23 -6.01
CA PRO A 391 -11.67 25.19 -6.96
C PRO A 391 -10.83 26.47 -7.11
N TYR A 392 -10.61 26.91 -8.35
CA TYR A 392 -9.82 28.10 -8.65
C TYR A 392 -10.61 29.42 -8.55
N ASP A 393 -10.02 30.47 -7.98
CA ASP A 393 -10.59 31.82 -8.04
C ASP A 393 -10.49 32.38 -9.47
N SER A 394 -11.64 32.49 -10.12
CA SER A 394 -11.75 32.97 -11.50
C SER A 394 -12.07 34.47 -11.60
N GLY A 395 -12.19 35.19 -10.47
CA GLY A 395 -12.65 36.58 -10.43
C GLY A 395 -11.77 37.61 -11.18
N HIS A 396 -10.59 37.19 -11.63
CA HIS A 396 -9.65 37.99 -12.43
C HIS A 396 -9.71 37.71 -13.93
N ILE A 397 -10.52 36.73 -14.37
CA ILE A 397 -10.63 36.29 -15.76
C ILE A 397 -11.91 36.83 -16.36
N GLU A 398 -11.79 37.46 -17.53
CA GLU A 398 -12.93 37.93 -18.33
C GLU A 398 -13.34 36.80 -19.30
N PHE A 399 -14.37 36.03 -18.92
CA PHE A 399 -14.90 34.92 -19.72
C PHE A 399 -15.83 35.36 -20.86
N GLY A 400 -16.40 36.56 -20.76
CA GLY A 400 -17.24 37.15 -21.81
C GLY A 400 -18.73 36.83 -21.70
N ASP A 401 -19.36 36.41 -22.81
CA ASP A 401 -20.78 36.04 -22.90
C ASP A 401 -20.98 34.61 -23.43
N ASN A 402 -22.23 34.16 -23.64
CA ASN A 402 -22.55 32.83 -24.20
C ASN A 402 -23.22 32.95 -25.58
N THR A 403 -22.72 33.81 -26.47
CA THR A 403 -23.39 34.11 -27.74
C THR A 403 -22.92 33.29 -28.94
N SER A 404 -21.89 32.45 -28.79
CA SER A 404 -21.44 31.56 -29.86
C SER A 404 -22.50 30.49 -30.17
N SER A 405 -22.36 29.79 -31.29
CA SER A 405 -23.23 28.64 -31.60
C SER A 405 -22.90 27.37 -30.82
N TYR A 406 -21.76 27.37 -30.13
CA TYR A 406 -21.25 26.25 -29.36
C TYR A 406 -21.35 26.49 -27.84
N ALA A 407 -21.69 27.72 -27.42
CA ALA A 407 -21.83 28.04 -26.02
C ALA A 407 -22.87 27.21 -25.26
N ASN A 408 -22.59 26.86 -24.00
CA ASN A 408 -23.41 26.00 -23.14
C ASN A 408 -23.57 24.57 -23.71
N ASP A 409 -22.50 24.00 -24.25
CA ASP A 409 -22.44 22.61 -24.72
C ASP A 409 -21.61 21.69 -23.80
N ASP A 410 -21.31 22.18 -22.60
CA ASP A 410 -20.52 21.53 -21.54
C ASP A 410 -19.02 21.40 -21.87
N GLN A 411 -18.53 22.10 -22.90
CA GLN A 411 -17.10 22.25 -23.20
C GLN A 411 -16.75 23.72 -23.37
N CYS A 412 -15.56 24.12 -22.92
CA CYS A 412 -15.05 25.47 -23.15
C CYS A 412 -14.56 25.65 -24.59
N ASP A 413 -15.26 26.43 -25.40
CA ASP A 413 -14.87 26.73 -26.79
C ASP A 413 -13.91 27.91 -26.94
N ASP A 414 -13.63 28.63 -25.86
CA ASP A 414 -12.78 29.81 -25.92
C ASP A 414 -11.32 29.40 -26.23
N PRO A 415 -10.72 29.87 -27.35
CA PRO A 415 -9.39 29.49 -27.80
C PRO A 415 -8.24 29.84 -26.83
N ARG A 416 -8.51 30.67 -25.81
CA ARG A 416 -7.52 31.02 -24.78
C ARG A 416 -7.25 29.88 -23.80
N PHE A 417 -8.15 28.89 -23.70
CA PHE A 417 -8.03 27.81 -22.73
C PHE A 417 -7.55 26.50 -23.38
N GLU A 418 -6.94 25.63 -22.56
CA GLU A 418 -6.73 24.22 -22.89
C GLU A 418 -6.96 23.31 -21.71
N GLY A 419 -7.30 22.06 -22.01
CA GLY A 419 -7.45 21.00 -21.04
C GLY A 419 -8.54 20.04 -21.46
N PRO A 420 -8.78 18.99 -20.65
CA PRO A 420 -9.87 18.03 -20.87
C PRO A 420 -11.26 18.68 -20.91
N GLY A 421 -11.45 19.83 -20.28
CA GLY A 421 -12.72 20.59 -20.34
C GLY A 421 -12.84 21.56 -21.54
N ALA A 422 -11.85 21.63 -22.43
CA ALA A 422 -11.87 22.53 -23.58
C ALA A 422 -12.23 21.79 -24.87
N ALA A 423 -12.91 22.49 -25.78
CA ALA A 423 -13.25 21.95 -27.09
C ALA A 423 -11.98 21.65 -27.91
N ILE A 424 -12.01 20.55 -28.65
CA ILE A 424 -10.87 20.09 -29.46
C ILE A 424 -10.68 21.00 -30.69
N THR A 425 -11.77 21.56 -31.23
CA THR A 425 -11.75 22.45 -32.39
C THR A 425 -12.10 23.87 -31.97
N LEU A 426 -11.07 24.68 -31.76
CA LEU A 426 -11.23 26.07 -31.32
C LEU A 426 -11.32 27.00 -32.53
N LEU A 427 -12.32 27.89 -32.54
CA LEU A 427 -12.48 28.92 -33.57
C LEU A 427 -12.25 30.31 -32.98
N ASP A 428 -11.60 31.19 -33.76
CA ASP A 428 -11.44 32.60 -33.37
C ASP A 428 -12.78 33.31 -33.11
N SER A 429 -13.89 32.79 -33.65
CA SER A 429 -15.24 33.33 -33.43
C SER A 429 -15.80 33.07 -32.04
N ASP A 430 -15.22 32.14 -31.29
CA ASP A 430 -15.73 31.67 -30.01
C ASP A 430 -14.98 32.29 -28.82
N LEU A 431 -13.99 33.15 -29.11
CA LEU A 431 -13.28 33.97 -28.14
C LEU A 431 -14.26 34.79 -27.29
N GLU A 432 -14.24 34.57 -25.98
CA GLU A 432 -15.10 35.26 -24.99
C GLU A 432 -16.61 35.10 -25.27
N HIS A 433 -17.00 34.01 -25.93
CA HIS A 433 -18.38 33.77 -26.34
C HIS A 433 -18.96 32.45 -25.83
N ASP A 434 -18.28 31.83 -24.86
CA ASP A 434 -18.70 30.65 -24.12
C ASP A 434 -18.34 30.73 -22.63
N ALA A 435 -18.88 31.75 -21.96
CA ALA A 435 -18.42 32.14 -20.63
C ALA A 435 -18.77 31.16 -19.51
N ASP A 436 -19.96 30.55 -19.54
CA ASP A 436 -20.41 29.68 -18.45
C ASP A 436 -19.62 28.36 -18.41
N ASP A 437 -19.40 27.72 -19.56
CA ASP A 437 -18.67 26.44 -19.64
C ASP A 437 -17.18 26.65 -19.34
N CYS A 438 -16.55 27.68 -19.92
CA CYS A 438 -15.17 28.03 -19.63
C CYS A 438 -14.94 28.40 -18.17
N LYS A 439 -15.87 29.14 -17.55
CA LYS A 439 -15.76 29.46 -16.13
C LYS A 439 -15.87 28.21 -15.27
N ALA A 440 -16.88 27.38 -15.51
CA ALA A 440 -17.10 26.16 -14.75
C ALA A 440 -15.90 25.21 -14.85
N ALA A 441 -15.38 25.01 -16.05
CA ALA A 441 -14.22 24.16 -16.30
C ALA A 441 -12.93 24.72 -15.67
N PHE A 442 -12.70 26.04 -15.71
CA PHE A 442 -11.53 26.65 -15.09
C PHE A 442 -11.59 26.53 -13.56
N GLU A 443 -12.74 26.86 -12.97
CA GLU A 443 -12.95 26.74 -11.53
C GLU A 443 -12.82 25.28 -11.08
N ALA A 444 -13.24 24.30 -11.90
CA ALA A 444 -13.08 22.88 -11.63
C ALA A 444 -11.65 22.34 -11.86
N GLY A 445 -10.71 23.18 -12.34
CA GLY A 445 -9.33 22.76 -12.63
C GLY A 445 -9.19 21.82 -13.84
N THR A 446 -10.22 21.74 -14.69
CA THR A 446 -10.21 20.88 -15.90
C THR A 446 -9.70 21.60 -17.14
N ILE A 447 -9.49 22.91 -17.05
CA ILE A 447 -8.79 23.72 -18.07
C ILE A 447 -7.83 24.72 -17.41
N VAL A 448 -6.85 25.18 -18.18
CA VAL A 448 -5.92 26.25 -17.83
C VAL A 448 -5.97 27.35 -18.89
N LEU A 449 -5.78 28.59 -18.46
CA LEU A 449 -5.61 29.74 -19.35
C LEU A 449 -4.14 29.79 -19.83
N LYS A 450 -3.93 29.81 -21.16
CA LYS A 450 -2.58 29.70 -21.78
C LYS A 450 -1.75 30.99 -21.76
#